data_AF-A0A1X0ZLT8-F1
#
_entry.id   AF-A0A1X0ZLT8-F1
#
_cell.length_a   1.000
_cell.length_b   1.000
_cell.length_c   1.000
_cell.angle_alpha   90.00
_cell.angle_beta   90.00
_cell.angle_gamma   90.00
#
_symmetry.space_group_name_H-M   'P 1'
#
loop_
_entity.id
_entity.type
_entity.pdbx_description
1 polymer ?
#
loop_
_entity_poly.entity_id
_entity_poly.type
_entity_poly.pdbx_seq_one_letter_code
_entity_poly.pdbx_strand_id
1 'polypeptide(L)'
;MSEHTPGPWTVRPIPNPGLVGHTGYAIDFNEDQEQVVDFVYEEADARLIAAAPELLEALEMAMEIGDQCSRGFLGKFQAKARAAIAKARVKP
;
A
#
# COMPACT_ATOMS: atom_id res chain seq x y z
N MET A 1 -17.01 2.83 9.80
CA MET A 1 -16.37 1.58 10.25
C MET A 1 -14.89 1.75 9.96
N SER A 2 -13.98 1.44 10.88
CA SER A 2 -12.56 1.79 10.78
C SER A 2 -11.92 1.25 9.50
N GLU A 3 -11.79 2.15 8.53
CA GLU A 3 -10.98 2.05 7.34
C GLU A 3 -9.52 1.86 7.79
N HIS A 4 -8.74 1.05 7.08
CA HIS A 4 -7.28 1.11 7.12
C HIS A 4 -6.79 2.57 7.15
N THR A 5 -5.60 2.85 7.70
CA THR A 5 -5.02 4.20 7.73
C THR A 5 -5.12 4.84 6.34
N PRO A 6 -6.02 5.83 6.14
CA PRO A 6 -6.26 6.37 4.81
C PRO A 6 -4.98 7.02 4.27
N GLY A 7 -4.76 6.88 2.97
CA GLY A 7 -3.75 7.68 2.29
C GLY A 7 -4.13 9.16 2.26
N PRO A 8 -3.25 10.04 1.78
CA PRO A 8 -1.95 9.71 1.18
C PRO A 8 -0.89 9.37 2.24
N TRP A 9 0.03 8.47 1.89
CA TRP A 9 1.21 8.19 2.70
C TRP A 9 2.44 8.86 2.07
N THR A 10 3.35 9.35 2.91
CA THR A 10 4.53 10.09 2.45
C THR A 10 5.82 9.41 2.89
N VAL A 11 6.79 9.33 1.97
CA VAL A 11 8.11 8.75 2.24
C VAL A 11 9.04 9.85 2.75
N ARG A 12 9.69 9.60 3.89
CA ARG A 12 10.67 10.52 4.47
C ARG A 12 11.98 9.80 4.79
N PRO A 13 13.14 10.32 4.33
CA PRO A 13 14.43 9.75 4.70
C PRO A 13 14.70 9.98 6.20
N ILE A 14 15.19 8.95 6.88
CA ILE A 14 15.54 8.96 8.29
C ILE A 14 16.91 8.30 8.51
N PRO A 15 17.68 8.73 9.53
CA PRO A 15 18.91 8.03 9.88
C PRO A 15 18.60 6.61 10.37
N ASN A 16 19.45 5.65 10.02
CA ASN A 16 19.35 4.30 10.56
C ASN A 16 19.86 4.27 12.01
N PRO A 17 19.00 4.02 13.01
CA PRO A 17 19.42 4.01 14.41
C PRO A 17 20.38 2.86 14.74
N GLY A 18 20.36 1.77 13.96
CA GLY A 18 21.23 0.61 14.14
C GLY A 18 22.53 0.67 13.33
N LEU A 19 22.69 1.63 12.42
CA LEU A 19 23.83 1.69 11.51
C LEU A 19 24.20 3.14 11.15
N VAL A 20 25.17 3.69 11.88
CA VAL A 20 25.64 5.07 11.71
C VAL A 20 26.08 5.32 10.27
N GLY A 21 25.58 6.40 9.67
CA GLY A 21 25.92 6.80 8.30
C GLY A 21 25.01 6.19 7.22
N HIS A 22 24.07 5.32 7.59
CA HIS A 22 23.08 4.78 6.67
C HIS A 22 21.74 5.52 6.80
N THR A 23 21.10 5.74 5.66
CA THR A 23 19.75 6.31 5.57
C THR A 23 18.77 5.17 5.30
N GLY A 24 17.65 5.17 6.01
CA GLY A 24 16.45 4.43 5.60
C GLY A 24 15.29 5.40 5.42
N TYR A 25 14.08 4.85 5.38
CA TYR A 25 12.88 5.59 5.02
C TYR A 25 11.73 5.24 5.95
N ALA A 26 11.13 6.26 6.54
CA ALA A 26 9.84 6.17 7.22
C ALA A 26 8.70 6.43 6.24
N ILE A 27 7.51 5.92 6.56
CA ILE A 27 6.29 6.20 5.81
C ILE A 27 5.26 6.80 6.77
N ASP A 28 4.99 8.09 6.58
CA ASP A 28 4.13 8.90 7.44
C ASP A 28 2.70 8.98 6.85
N PHE A 29 1.67 8.94 7.69
CA PHE A 29 0.27 9.10 7.28
C PHE A 29 -0.32 10.49 7.58
N ASN A 30 0.46 11.38 8.20
CA ASN A 30 0.13 12.78 8.42
C ASN A 30 1.37 13.66 8.53
N GLU A 31 1.17 14.97 8.61
CA GLU A 31 2.24 15.96 8.74
C GLU A 31 2.94 15.92 10.11
N ASP A 32 2.29 15.35 11.12
CA ASP A 32 2.82 15.17 12.48
C ASP A 32 3.85 14.02 12.56
N GLN A 33 4.19 13.39 11.43
CA GLN A 33 5.10 12.25 11.31
C GLN A 33 4.63 11.02 12.10
N GLU A 34 3.32 10.82 12.23
CA GLU A 34 2.79 9.53 12.67
C GLU A 34 2.96 8.51 11.54
N GLN A 35 3.50 7.34 11.90
CA GLN A 35 4.04 6.39 10.92
C GLN A 35 3.16 5.15 10.75
N VAL A 36 2.96 4.74 9.50
CA VAL A 36 2.50 3.38 9.16
C VAL A 36 3.67 2.40 9.05
N VAL A 37 4.88 2.91 8.76
CA VAL A 37 6.12 2.14 8.74
C VAL A 37 7.26 2.96 9.35
N ASP A 38 7.90 2.39 10.36
CA ASP A 38 9.00 3.01 11.10
C ASP A 38 10.29 3.03 10.25
N PHE A 39 10.62 1.92 9.56
CA PHE A 39 11.87 1.83 8.80
C PHE A 39 11.80 0.90 7.58
N VAL A 40 12.21 1.41 6.42
CA VAL A 40 12.45 0.68 5.18
C VAL A 40 13.88 0.96 4.70
N TYR A 41 14.60 -0.07 4.25
CA TYR A 41 16.00 0.06 3.84
C TYR A 41 16.16 0.82 2.52
N GLU A 42 15.36 0.45 1.52
CA GLU A 42 15.50 0.95 0.15
C GLU A 42 14.40 1.95 -0.20
N GLU A 43 14.76 3.02 -0.92
CA GLU A 43 13.80 4.05 -1.32
C GLU A 43 12.70 3.50 -2.24
N ALA A 44 13.08 2.60 -3.15
CA ALA A 44 12.15 2.00 -4.10
C ALA A 44 11.05 1.20 -3.38
N ASP A 45 11.43 0.46 -2.33
CA ASP A 45 10.50 -0.30 -1.50
C ASP A 45 9.61 0.66 -0.70
N ALA A 46 10.18 1.73 -0.14
CA ALA A 46 9.41 2.73 0.60
C ALA A 46 8.37 3.41 -0.29
N ARG A 47 8.73 3.77 -1.52
CA ARG A 47 7.83 4.33 -2.53
C ARG A 47 6.72 3.35 -2.91
N LEU A 48 7.06 2.07 -3.09
CA LEU A 48 6.07 1.03 -3.41
C LEU A 48 5.05 0.85 -2.28
N ILE A 49 5.52 0.82 -1.02
CA ILE A 49 4.65 0.69 0.15
C ILE A 49 3.80 1.96 0.34
N ALA A 50 4.38 3.15 0.19
CA ALA A 50 3.66 4.42 0.30
C ALA A 50 2.52 4.54 -0.72
N ALA A 51 2.68 3.94 -1.91
CA ALA A 51 1.65 3.89 -2.94
C ALA A 51 0.55 2.85 -2.68
N ALA A 52 0.58 2.09 -1.57
CA ALA A 52 -0.38 1.02 -1.31
C ALA A 52 -1.85 1.50 -1.28
N PRO A 53 -2.20 2.67 -0.72
CA PRO A 53 -3.57 3.19 -0.79
C PRO A 53 -4.06 3.39 -2.24
N GLU A 54 -3.24 4.04 -3.08
CA GLU A 54 -3.57 4.30 -4.49
C GLU A 54 -3.60 3.03 -5.32
N LEU A 55 -2.70 2.08 -5.04
CA LEU A 55 -2.69 0.76 -5.67
C LEU A 55 -3.94 -0.06 -5.29
N LEU A 56 -4.42 0.04 -4.06
CA LEU A 56 -5.65 -0.61 -3.62
C LEU A 56 -6.86 0.00 -4.34
N GLU A 57 -6.96 1.32 -4.39
CA GLU A 57 -8.01 2.04 -5.11
C GLU A 57 -8.03 1.65 -6.60
N ALA A 58 -6.86 1.64 -7.26
CA ALA A 58 -6.74 1.24 -8.65
C ALA A 58 -7.17 -0.22 -8.89
N LEU A 59 -6.87 -1.12 -7.96
CA LEU A 59 -7.26 -2.52 -8.04
C LEU A 59 -8.77 -2.72 -7.84
N GLU A 60 -9.38 -1.94 -6.95
CA GLU A 60 -10.83 -1.92 -6.74
C GLU A 60 -11.57 -1.44 -8.00
N MET A 61 -11.12 -0.33 -8.60
CA MET A 61 -11.65 0.14 -9.89
C MET A 61 -11.50 -0.91 -11.00
N ALA A 62 -10.35 -1.60 -11.08
CA ALA A 62 -10.12 -2.65 -12.07
C ALA A 62 -11.08 -3.84 -11.88
N MET A 63 -11.46 -4.16 -10.64
CA MET A 63 -12.44 -5.19 -10.33
C MET A 63 -13.86 -4.78 -10.74
N GLU A 64 -14.25 -3.53 -10.49
CA GLU A 64 -15.54 -2.99 -10.91
C GLU A 64 -15.71 -3.05 -12.44
N ILE A 65 -14.68 -2.66 -13.20
CA ILE A 65 -14.67 -2.75 -14.67
C ILE A 65 -14.73 -4.21 -15.12
N GLY A 66 -13.96 -5.09 -14.47
CA GLY A 66 -13.91 -6.51 -14.81
C GLY A 66 -15.23 -7.23 -14.57
N ASP A 67 -15.98 -6.85 -13.55
CA ASP A 67 -17.31 -7.43 -13.23
C ASP A 67 -18.39 -7.02 -14.25
N GLN A 68 -18.18 -5.91 -14.98
CA GLN A 68 -19.05 -5.47 -16.09
C GLN A 68 -18.74 -6.15 -17.43
N CYS A 69 -17.56 -6.80 -17.55
CA CYS A 69 -17.16 -7.51 -18.77
C CYS A 69 -17.75 -8.93 -18.81
N SER A 70 -18.00 -9.47 -20.01
CA SER A 70 -18.58 -10.82 -20.18
C SER A 70 -17.75 -11.89 -19.46
N ARG A 71 -18.46 -12.76 -18.71
CA ARG A 71 -17.86 -13.78 -17.86
C ARG A 71 -16.92 -14.67 -18.66
N GLY A 72 -15.62 -14.65 -18.33
CA GLY A 72 -14.63 -15.60 -18.86
C GLY A 72 -13.28 -15.01 -19.24
N PHE A 73 -13.19 -13.70 -19.52
CA PHE A 73 -11.95 -13.11 -20.03
C PHE A 73 -10.87 -12.89 -18.95
N LEU A 74 -11.27 -12.65 -17.69
CA LEU A 74 -10.36 -12.20 -16.63
C LEU A 74 -10.22 -13.18 -15.45
N GLY A 75 -10.62 -14.45 -15.59
CA GLY A 75 -10.79 -15.38 -14.45
C GLY A 75 -9.63 -15.43 -13.45
N LYS A 76 -8.37 -15.57 -13.93
CA LYS A 76 -7.19 -15.58 -13.03
C LYS A 76 -6.88 -14.21 -12.42
N PHE A 77 -7.09 -13.13 -13.18
CA PHE A 77 -6.91 -11.77 -12.71
C PHE A 77 -7.90 -11.45 -11.58
N GLN A 78 -9.19 -11.70 -11.80
CA GLN A 78 -10.25 -11.46 -10.82
C GLN A 78 -10.01 -12.23 -9.52
N ALA A 79 -9.64 -13.51 -9.62
CA ALA A 79 -9.34 -14.32 -8.43
C ALA A 79 -8.18 -13.72 -7.61
N LYS A 80 -7.08 -13.33 -8.28
CA LYS A 80 -5.91 -12.74 -7.62
C LYS A 80 -6.21 -11.36 -7.02
N ALA A 81 -6.95 -10.52 -7.75
CA ALA A 81 -7.33 -9.18 -7.30
C ALA A 81 -8.27 -9.23 -6.08
N ARG A 82 -9.31 -10.08 -6.12
CA ARG A 82 -10.20 -10.30 -4.96
C ARG A 82 -9.43 -10.77 -3.72
N ALA A 83 -8.49 -11.70 -3.89
CA ALA A 83 -7.67 -12.18 -2.79
C ALA A 83 -6.78 -11.08 -2.19
N ALA A 84 -6.17 -10.23 -3.03
CA ALA A 84 -5.35 -9.11 -2.57
C ALA A 84 -6.18 -8.05 -1.82
N ILE A 85 -7.34 -7.65 -2.36
CA ILE A 85 -8.26 -6.70 -1.71
C ILE A 85 -8.74 -7.27 -0.37
N ALA A 86 -9.14 -8.56 -0.35
CA ALA A 86 -9.56 -9.22 0.87
C ALA A 86 -8.46 -9.17 1.93
N LYS A 87 -7.21 -9.49 1.57
CA LYS A 87 -6.06 -9.43 2.47
C LYS A 87 -5.82 -8.03 3.03
N ALA A 88 -5.95 -6.98 2.20
CA ALA A 88 -5.76 -5.59 2.62
C ALA A 88 -6.83 -5.10 3.62
N ARG A 89 -8.03 -5.71 3.58
CA ARG A 89 -9.17 -5.35 4.44
C ARG A 89 -9.34 -6.25 5.67
N VAL A 90 -8.51 -7.29 5.84
CA VAL A 90 -8.58 -8.15 7.03
C VAL A 90 -8.27 -7.31 8.26
N LYS A 91 -9.23 -7.23 9.19
CA LYS A 91 -8.95 -6.71 10.53
C LYS A 91 -8.11 -7.74 11.30
N PRO A 92 -7.06 -7.30 12.02
CA PRO A 92 -6.37 -8.18 12.96
C PRO A 92 -7.32 -8.72 14.03
#